data_AF-A0A1H2Q501-F1
#
_entry.id   AF-A0A1H2Q501-F1
#
_cell.length_a   1.000
_cell.length_b   1.000
_cell.length_c   1.000
_cell.angle_alpha   90.00
_cell.angle_beta   90.00
_cell.angle_gamma   90.00
#
_symmetry.space_group_name_H-M   'P 1'
#
loop_
_entity.id
_entity.type
_entity.pdbx_description
1 polymer ?
#
loop_
_entity_poly.entity_id
_entity_poly.type
_entity_poly.pdbx_seq_one_letter_code
_entity_poly.pdbx_strand_id
1 'polypeptide(L)'
;MTDDEETVQCWLVERSSYGDERMVTLIYAPPAGDRHLTKQLSPNLLRRKRITAATDVEPERLEPVNDAETRERYASEAQRMAERHDPDAEV
;
A
#
# COMPACT_ATOMS: atom_id res chain seq x y z
N MET A 1 -17.97 -0.59 17.89
CA MET A 1 -17.44 -0.17 16.59
C MET A 1 -16.18 -1.01 16.41
N THR A 2 -16.35 -2.34 16.35
CA THR A 2 -16.54 -3.18 15.14
C THR A 2 -15.18 -3.42 14.50
N ASP A 3 -14.69 -4.63 14.77
CA ASP A 3 -13.52 -5.32 14.18
C ASP A 3 -12.12 -4.82 14.54
N ASP A 4 -11.69 -5.17 15.77
CA ASP A 4 -10.33 -5.73 16.03
C ASP A 4 -10.21 -7.12 15.37
N GLU A 5 -10.68 -7.27 14.12
CA GLU A 5 -10.03 -8.22 13.22
C GLU A 5 -8.61 -7.71 13.10
N GLU A 6 -7.60 -8.57 13.29
CA GLU A 6 -6.18 -8.18 13.44
C GLU A 6 -5.62 -7.56 12.14
N THR A 7 -6.09 -6.37 11.75
CA THR A 7 -5.70 -5.69 10.53
C THR A 7 -4.30 -5.11 10.71
N VAL A 8 -3.52 -5.22 9.65
CA VAL A 8 -2.17 -4.70 9.58
C VAL A 8 -2.21 -3.39 8.81
N GLN A 9 -1.72 -2.34 9.45
CA GLN A 9 -1.55 -1.05 8.83
C GLN A 9 -0.46 -1.12 7.75
N CYS A 10 -0.88 -0.93 6.49
CA CYS A 10 0.00 -1.01 5.33
C CYS A 10 0.15 0.38 4.70
N TRP A 11 1.40 0.77 4.43
CA TRP A 11 1.77 2.07 3.88
C TRP A 11 1.98 1.99 2.37
N LEU A 12 1.66 3.05 1.64
CA LEU A 12 1.87 3.14 0.20
C LEU A 12 3.38 3.17 -0.08
N VAL A 13 3.90 2.10 -0.70
CA VAL A 13 5.34 1.94 -0.99
C VAL A 13 5.66 2.12 -2.47
N GLU A 14 4.68 1.89 -3.35
CA GLU A 14 4.88 2.04 -4.78
C GLU A 14 3.59 2.51 -5.47
N ARG A 15 3.76 3.41 -6.43
CA ARG A 15 2.72 3.82 -7.36
C ARG A 15 3.28 3.82 -8.77
N SER A 16 2.78 2.93 -9.60
CA SER A 16 3.23 2.77 -10.98
C SER A 16 2.07 2.87 -11.97
N SER A 17 2.33 3.51 -13.10
CA SER A 17 1.44 3.56 -14.26
C SER A 17 2.18 2.95 -15.43
N TYR A 18 1.76 1.77 -15.89
CA TYR A 18 2.38 1.09 -17.03
C TYR A 18 1.59 1.35 -18.31
N GLY A 19 2.24 1.97 -19.30
CA GLY A 19 1.78 2.08 -20.69
C GLY A 19 0.44 2.82 -20.91
N ASP A 20 -0.01 2.89 -22.16
CA ASP A 20 -1.32 3.45 -22.61
C ASP A 20 -2.57 2.79 -21.97
N GLU A 21 -2.38 1.97 -20.95
CA GLU A 21 -3.37 1.11 -20.33
C GLU A 21 -3.86 1.77 -19.05
N ARG A 22 -5.02 2.42 -19.17
CA ARG A 22 -6.06 2.93 -18.22
C ARG A 22 -6.08 2.47 -16.74
N MET A 23 -4.97 2.07 -16.13
CA MET A 23 -4.86 1.55 -14.78
C MET A 23 -3.56 2.05 -14.12
N VAL A 24 -3.64 2.21 -12.81
CA VAL A 24 -2.54 2.58 -11.93
C VAL A 24 -2.47 1.51 -10.86
N THR A 25 -1.28 0.99 -10.64
CA THR A 25 -0.99 0.02 -9.60
C THR A 25 -0.50 0.76 -8.38
N LEU A 26 -1.13 0.47 -7.24
CA LEU A 26 -0.70 0.92 -5.92
C LEU A 26 -0.30 -0.30 -5.12
N ILE A 27 0.88 -0.26 -4.52
CA ILE A 27 1.36 -1.31 -3.64
C ILE A 27 1.42 -0.75 -2.23
N TYR A 28 0.78 -1.46 -1.31
CA TYR A 28 0.81 -1.15 0.12
C TYR A 28 1.55 -2.26 0.85
N ALA A 29 2.41 -1.93 1.81
CA ALA A 29 3.13 -2.92 2.60
C ALA A 29 3.25 -2.49 4.07
N PRO A 30 3.28 -3.43 5.03
CA PRO A 30 3.63 -3.09 6.40
C PRO A 30 5.09 -2.63 6.49
N PRO A 31 5.49 -1.95 7.58
CA PRO A 31 6.89 -1.57 7.81
C PRO A 31 7.88 -2.74 7.85
N ALA A 32 7.39 -3.97 8.02
CA ALA A 32 8.19 -5.19 7.91
C ALA A 32 8.56 -5.55 6.45
N GLY A 33 7.78 -5.08 5.47
CA GLY A 33 7.97 -5.32 4.03
C GLY A 33 7.77 -6.76 3.57
N ASP A 34 7.45 -7.68 4.47
CA ASP A 34 7.39 -9.12 4.23
C ASP A 34 6.13 -9.57 3.46
N ARG A 35 5.10 -8.73 3.47
CA ARG A 35 3.88 -8.90 2.67
C ARG A 35 3.49 -7.60 1.99
N HIS A 36 2.58 -7.68 1.04
CA HIS A 36 2.07 -6.51 0.33
C HIS A 36 0.63 -6.71 -0.14
N LEU A 37 -0.07 -5.60 -0.39
CA LEU A 37 -1.34 -5.54 -1.05
C LEU A 37 -1.20 -4.79 -2.37
N THR A 38 -1.63 -5.42 -3.46
CA THR A 38 -1.70 -4.77 -4.77
C THR A 38 -3.12 -4.29 -5.05
N LYS A 39 -3.27 -3.00 -5.35
CA LYS A 39 -4.53 -2.40 -5.81
C LYS A 39 -4.35 -1.84 -7.21
N GLN A 40 -5.19 -2.27 -8.15
CA GLN A 40 -5.22 -1.70 -9.50
C GLN A 40 -6.46 -0.82 -9.66
N LEU A 41 -6.26 0.46 -9.96
CA LEU A 41 -7.32 1.45 -10.06
C LEU A 41 -7.24 2.20 -11.37
N SER A 42 -8.38 2.46 -12.00
CA SER A 42 -8.41 3.35 -13.17
C SER A 42 -8.10 4.80 -12.79
N PRO A 43 -7.45 5.61 -13.66
CA PRO A 43 -7.18 7.02 -13.40
C PRO A 43 -8.43 7.84 -13.04
N ASN A 44 -9.58 7.52 -13.65
CA ASN A 44 -10.85 8.17 -13.31
C ASN A 44 -11.30 7.88 -11.87
N LEU A 45 -11.07 6.65 -11.38
CA LEU A 45 -11.41 6.27 -10.01
C LEU A 45 -10.44 6.92 -9.03
N LEU A 46 -9.15 6.97 -9.35
CA LEU A 46 -8.15 7.68 -8.55
C LEU A 46 -8.50 9.16 -8.37
N ARG A 47 -8.99 9.84 -9.41
CA ARG A 47 -9.41 11.25 -9.31
C ARG A 47 -10.63 11.46 -8.41
N ARG A 48 -11.42 10.42 -8.17
CA ARG A 48 -12.66 10.48 -7.38
C ARG A 48 -12.50 9.93 -5.97
N LYS A 49 -11.48 9.12 -5.72
CA LYS A 49 -11.24 8.43 -4.46
C LYS A 49 -10.02 9.03 -3.79
N ARG A 50 -10.16 9.40 -2.52
CA ARG A 50 -9.02 9.77 -1.67
C ARG A 50 -8.09 8.57 -1.53
N ILE A 51 -6.83 8.77 -1.90
CA ILE A 51 -5.75 7.81 -1.67
C ILE A 51 -5.00 8.27 -0.44
N THR A 52 -4.97 7.42 0.57
CA THR A 52 -4.31 7.69 1.85
C THR A 52 -2.91 7.09 1.88
N ALA A 53 -2.07 7.66 2.74
CA ALA A 53 -0.71 7.20 2.97
C ALA A 53 -0.67 5.77 3.51
N ALA A 54 -1.65 5.41 4.35
CA ALA A 54 -1.83 4.04 4.84
C ALA A 54 -3.27 3.53 4.67
N THR A 55 -3.42 2.22 4.77
CA THR A 55 -4.69 1.51 4.78
C THR A 55 -4.57 0.33 5.73
N ASP A 56 -5.60 0.12 6.55
CA ASP A 56 -5.72 -1.10 7.35
C ASP A 56 -6.19 -2.25 6.45
N VAL A 57 -5.52 -3.39 6.56
CA VAL A 57 -5.73 -4.56 5.70
C VAL A 57 -5.70 -5.83 6.53
N GLU A 58 -6.64 -6.72 6.27
CA GLU A 58 -6.63 -8.06 6.85
C GLU A 58 -5.37 -8.84 6.38
N PRO A 59 -4.61 -9.50 7.28
CA PRO A 59 -3.36 -10.18 6.94
C PRO A 59 -3.50 -11.24 5.85
N GLU A 60 -4.69 -11.85 5.74
CA GLU A 60 -5.04 -12.89 4.77
C GLU A 60 -5.14 -12.34 3.33
N ARG A 61 -5.36 -11.03 3.19
CA ARG A 61 -5.40 -10.34 1.89
C ARG A 61 -4.03 -9.88 1.42
N LEU A 62 -3.02 -9.99 2.28
CA LEU A 62 -1.65 -9.64 1.94
C LEU A 62 -0.92 -10.83 1.31
N GLU A 63 -0.25 -10.56 0.20
CA GLU A 63 0.56 -11.53 -0.51
C GLU A 63 2.01 -11.48 -0.02
N PRO A 64 2.68 -12.63 0.20
CA PRO A 64 4.06 -12.66 0.66
C PRO A 64 5.02 -12.08 -0.38
N VAL A 65 6.00 -11.30 0.08
CA VAL A 65 7.11 -10.82 -0.74
C VAL A 65 8.24 -11.84 -0.65
N ASN A 66 8.41 -12.64 -1.70
CA ASN A 66 9.41 -13.72 -1.74
C ASN A 66 10.82 -13.22 -2.05
N ASP A 67 10.92 -12.09 -2.74
CA ASP A 67 12.19 -11.48 -3.13
C ASP A 67 12.75 -10.59 -2.01
N ALA A 68 13.97 -10.86 -1.57
CA ALA A 68 14.57 -10.17 -0.43
C ALA A 68 14.86 -8.69 -0.71
N GLU A 69 15.31 -8.36 -1.93
CA GLU A 69 15.57 -6.98 -2.33
C GLU A 69 14.26 -6.16 -2.34
N THR A 70 13.19 -6.75 -2.87
CA THR A 70 11.85 -6.14 -2.89
C THR A 70 11.32 -5.94 -1.48
N ARG A 71 11.51 -6.92 -0.59
CA ARG A 71 11.11 -6.82 0.82
C ARG A 71 11.81 -5.65 1.52
N GLU A 72 13.12 -5.53 1.36
CA GLU A 72 13.90 -4.43 1.94
C GLU A 72 13.46 -3.07 1.39
N ARG A 73 13.19 -2.99 0.07
CA ARG A 73 12.67 -1.78 -0.57
C ARG A 73 11.32 -1.37 0.01
N TYR A 74 10.38 -2.31 0.11
CA TYR A 74 9.05 -2.04 0.66
C TYR A 74 9.10 -1.66 2.13
N ALA A 75 9.91 -2.34 2.96
CA ALA A 75 10.08 -1.98 4.37
C ALA A 75 10.60 -0.54 4.53
N SER A 76 11.65 -0.19 3.78
CA SER A 76 12.26 1.14 3.83
C SER A 76 11.29 2.25 3.41
N GLU A 77 10.56 2.07 2.31
CA GLU A 77 9.58 3.06 1.85
C GLU A 77 8.37 3.13 2.79
N ALA A 78 7.91 2.00 3.35
CA ALA A 78 6.81 1.99 4.31
C ALA A 78 7.18 2.75 5.58
N GLN A 79 8.39 2.53 6.11
CA GLN A 79 8.92 3.27 7.26
C GLN A 79 9.02 4.77 6.96
N ARG A 80 9.60 5.14 5.82
CA ARG A 80 9.70 6.55 5.40
C ARG A 80 8.33 7.21 5.29
N MET A 81 7.35 6.52 4.69
CA MET A 81 5.99 7.03 4.55
C MET A 81 5.35 7.23 5.93
N ALA A 82 5.54 6.27 6.84
CA ALA A 82 5.05 6.32 8.21
C ALA A 82 5.65 7.45 9.04
N GLU A 83 6.93 7.74 8.85
CA GLU A 83 7.63 8.83 9.55
C GLU A 83 7.18 10.21 9.06
N ARG A 84 6.78 10.31 7.78
CA ARG A 84 6.50 11.59 7.12
C ARG A 84 5.01 11.94 7.07
N HIS A 85 4.13 10.95 7.12
CA HIS A 85 2.70 11.13 6.90
C HIS A 85 1.87 10.44 7.97
N ASP A 86 0.79 11.09 8.37
CA ASP A 86 -0.26 10.42 9.13
C ASP A 86 -0.96 9.35 8.26
N PRO A 87 -1.49 8.27 8.86
CA PRO A 87 -2.08 7.15 8.11
C PRO A 87 -3.21 7.57 7.14
N ASP A 88 -4.00 8.55 7.55
CA ASP A 88 -5.15 9.11 6.84
C ASP A 88 -4.81 10.33 5.96
N ALA A 89 -3.53 10.73 5.92
CA ALA A 89 -3.06 11.80 5.05
C ALA A 89 -3.21 11.42 3.58
N GLU A 90 -3.67 12.37 2.75
CA GLU A 90 -3.86 12.17 1.30
C GLU A 90 -2.52 12.31 0.55
N VAL A 91 -2.27 11.41 -0.43
CA VAL A 91 -1.01 11.29 -1.21
C VAL A 91 -1.21 11.15 -2.72
#